data_AF-A0A844GFI3-F1
#
_entry.id   AF-A0A844GFI3-F1
#
_cell.length_a   1.000
_cell.length_b   1.000
_cell.length_c   1.000
_cell.angle_alpha   90.00
_cell.angle_beta   90.00
_cell.angle_gamma   90.00
#
_symmetry.space_group_name_H-M   'P 1'
#
loop_
_entity.id
_entity.type
_entity.pdbx_description
1 polymer ?
#
loop_
_entity_poly.entity_id
_entity_poly.type
_entity_poly.pdbx_seq_one_letter_code
_entity_poly.pdbx_strand_id
1 'polypeptide(L)'
;MKQIALALLLAAGFAAAGDLPNPKLTPGAINPDITQSNIQQTVCVKGFTKTIRPPAYYTNKLKKAQIVEYGYADTDPKHYEEDHLIALSIGGDPRDERNLWPQPRNSEWSAAKKDQLEFVLYRSVCDGNVSLAEAQKAMATDWIAAYKRYVVGGRYKIKGRVD
;
A
#
# COMPACT_ATOMS: atom_id res chain seq x y z
N MET A 1 27.33 51.63 -4.58
CA MET A 1 26.47 51.00 -3.56
C MET A 1 25.58 49.97 -4.27
N LYS A 2 25.94 48.69 -4.20
CA LYS A 2 25.12 47.59 -4.75
C LYS A 2 24.75 46.69 -3.58
N GLN A 3 23.49 46.73 -3.15
CA GLN A 3 22.95 45.66 -2.32
C GLN A 3 22.13 44.77 -3.24
N ILE A 4 22.66 43.59 -3.54
CA ILE A 4 21.96 42.54 -4.24
C ILE A 4 21.26 41.74 -3.15
N ALA A 5 19.95 41.91 -3.02
CA ALA A 5 19.13 41.06 -2.16
C ALA A 5 19.06 39.67 -2.80
N LEU A 6 19.69 38.68 -2.16
CA LEU A 6 19.61 37.28 -2.55
C LEU A 6 18.28 36.72 -2.03
N ALA A 7 17.28 36.63 -2.89
CA ALA A 7 16.03 35.95 -2.57
C ALA A 7 16.30 34.43 -2.52
N LEU A 8 16.33 33.86 -1.31
CA LEU A 8 16.25 32.43 -1.10
C LEU A 8 14.85 31.96 -1.48
N LEU A 9 14.70 31.50 -2.73
CA LEU A 9 13.56 30.70 -3.14
C LEU A 9 13.67 29.34 -2.43
N LEU A 10 12.98 29.21 -1.29
CA LEU A 10 12.63 27.92 -0.72
C LEU A 10 11.69 27.23 -1.72
N ALA A 11 12.26 26.40 -2.60
CA ALA A 11 11.48 25.43 -3.33
C ALA A 11 10.95 24.41 -2.31
N ALA A 12 9.77 24.68 -1.74
CA ALA A 12 8.99 23.64 -1.11
C ALA A 12 8.72 22.61 -2.22
N GLY A 13 9.43 21.48 -2.16
CA GLY A 13 9.17 20.36 -3.05
C GLY A 13 7.76 19.89 -2.74
N PHE A 14 6.78 20.31 -3.54
CA PHE A 14 5.51 19.63 -3.62
C PHE A 14 5.84 18.22 -4.11
N ALA A 15 5.86 17.25 -3.20
CA ALA A 15 5.78 15.87 -3.59
C ALA A 15 4.47 15.75 -4.35
N ALA A 16 4.54 15.50 -5.66
CA ALA A 16 3.36 15.16 -6.43
C ALA A 16 2.82 13.87 -5.81
N ALA A 17 1.82 14.03 -4.96
CA ALA A 17 1.18 12.93 -4.27
C ALA A 17 0.40 12.16 -5.35
N GLY A 18 0.91 10.97 -5.69
CA GLY A 18 0.50 10.22 -6.87
C GLY A 18 -0.05 8.85 -6.51
N ASP A 19 -0.10 7.99 -7.52
CA ASP A 19 -0.60 6.62 -7.40
C ASP A 19 0.35 5.65 -6.67
N LEU A 20 1.59 6.10 -6.39
CA LEU A 20 2.53 5.40 -5.51
C LEU A 20 2.73 6.23 -4.23
N PRO A 21 2.87 5.58 -3.06
CA PRO A 21 3.23 6.30 -1.85
C PRO A 21 4.63 6.91 -1.96
N ASN A 22 4.88 7.96 -1.18
CA ASN A 22 6.24 8.44 -0.98
C ASN A 22 7.06 7.39 -0.22
N PRO A 23 8.13 6.81 -0.82
CA PRO A 23 8.88 5.70 -0.21
C PRO A 23 9.66 6.11 1.04
N LYS A 24 9.81 7.42 1.31
CA LYS A 24 10.39 7.91 2.56
C LYS A 24 9.41 7.85 3.74
N LEU A 25 8.11 7.99 3.47
CA LEU A 25 7.05 7.97 4.48
C LEU A 25 6.51 6.55 4.65
N THR A 26 6.21 5.88 3.53
CA THR A 26 5.64 4.53 3.51
C THR A 26 6.53 3.58 2.70
N PRO A 27 7.68 3.13 3.24
CA PRO A 27 8.57 2.18 2.58
C PRO A 27 8.02 0.74 2.50
N GLY A 28 6.94 0.42 3.22
CA GLY A 28 6.34 -0.92 3.30
C GLY A 28 6.87 -1.72 4.48
N ALA A 29 6.39 -1.43 5.69
CA ALA A 29 6.71 -2.23 6.87
C ALA A 29 5.97 -3.59 6.86
N ILE A 30 6.69 -4.64 7.23
CA ILE A 30 6.16 -6.01 7.36
C ILE A 30 5.80 -6.32 8.82
N ASN A 31 4.83 -7.19 9.03
CA ASN A 31 4.52 -7.75 10.34
C ASN A 31 5.55 -8.84 10.69
N PRO A 32 6.39 -8.66 11.72
CA PRO A 32 7.44 -9.62 12.08
C PRO A 32 6.90 -10.96 12.58
N ASP A 33 5.64 -11.02 13.02
CA ASP A 33 4.99 -12.26 13.48
C ASP A 33 4.53 -13.15 12.32
N ILE A 34 4.59 -12.66 11.07
CA ILE A 34 4.18 -13.39 9.87
C ILE A 34 5.44 -13.74 9.07
N THR A 35 5.73 -15.03 9.01
CA THR A 35 6.92 -15.57 8.34
C THR A 35 6.52 -16.58 7.29
N GLN A 36 7.41 -16.86 6.35
CA GLN A 36 7.19 -17.90 5.33
C GLN A 36 6.84 -19.26 5.95
N SER A 37 7.40 -19.61 7.11
CA SER A 37 7.18 -20.90 7.77
C SER A 37 5.81 -20.99 8.46
N ASN A 38 5.17 -19.87 8.77
CA ASN A 38 3.89 -19.86 9.49
C ASN A 38 2.68 -19.39 8.66
N ILE A 39 2.84 -19.09 7.36
CA ILE A 39 1.75 -18.56 6.52
C ILE A 39 0.48 -19.43 6.54
N GLN A 40 0.63 -20.75 6.69
CA GLN A 40 -0.49 -21.70 6.75
C GLN A 40 -1.27 -21.64 8.07
N GLN A 41 -0.72 -20.99 9.09
CA GLN A 41 -1.33 -20.75 10.41
C GLN A 41 -1.74 -19.28 10.58
N THR A 42 -1.30 -18.39 9.67
CA THR A 42 -1.56 -16.95 9.69
C THR A 42 -2.34 -16.51 8.45
N VAL A 43 -1.68 -15.86 7.49
CA VAL A 43 -2.32 -15.17 6.36
C VAL A 43 -3.16 -16.09 5.46
N CYS A 44 -2.84 -17.39 5.38
CA CYS A 44 -3.60 -18.36 4.60
C CYS A 44 -4.82 -18.92 5.35
N VAL A 45 -4.99 -18.61 6.63
CA VAL A 45 -6.19 -18.97 7.40
C VAL A 45 -7.33 -17.99 7.08
N LYS A 46 -8.49 -18.53 6.70
CA LYS A 46 -9.66 -17.73 6.36
C LYS A 46 -10.03 -16.78 7.51
N GLY A 47 -10.07 -15.49 7.21
CA GLY A 47 -10.47 -14.45 8.16
C GLY A 47 -9.34 -13.90 9.03
N PHE A 48 -8.10 -14.39 8.90
CA PHE A 48 -6.95 -13.91 9.68
C PHE A 48 -6.76 -12.39 9.62
N THR A 49 -6.85 -11.77 8.44
CA THR A 49 -6.67 -10.31 8.33
C THR A 49 -7.70 -9.52 9.14
N LYS A 50 -8.88 -10.07 9.44
CA LYS A 50 -9.88 -9.41 10.30
C LYS A 50 -9.45 -9.36 11.76
N THR A 51 -8.59 -10.27 12.22
CA THR A 51 -8.13 -10.31 13.61
C THR A 51 -7.01 -9.30 13.88
N ILE A 52 -6.26 -8.91 12.84
CA ILE A 52 -5.13 -7.97 12.96
C ILE A 52 -5.45 -6.57 12.43
N ARG A 53 -6.51 -6.39 11.64
CA ARG A 53 -6.87 -5.10 11.03
C ARG A 53 -7.05 -4.03 12.12
N PRO A 54 -6.44 -2.85 11.98
CA PRO A 54 -6.67 -1.77 12.93
C PRO A 54 -8.13 -1.29 12.90
N PRO A 55 -8.66 -0.79 14.04
CA PRO A 55 -10.01 -0.26 14.08
C PRO A 55 -10.13 1.02 13.25
N ALA A 56 -11.32 1.27 12.68
CA ALA A 56 -11.55 2.39 11.77
C ALA A 56 -11.25 3.77 12.40
N TYR A 57 -11.40 3.94 13.72
CA TYR A 57 -11.07 5.21 14.37
C TYR A 57 -9.57 5.54 14.28
N TYR A 58 -8.70 4.52 14.29
CA TYR A 58 -7.26 4.68 14.18
C TYR A 58 -6.91 5.13 12.75
N THR A 59 -7.36 4.39 11.74
CA THR A 59 -7.07 4.68 10.33
C THR A 59 -7.70 6.00 9.88
N ASN A 60 -8.90 6.35 10.34
CA ASN A 60 -9.51 7.64 10.02
C ASN A 60 -8.74 8.84 10.60
N LYS A 61 -8.13 8.69 11.77
CA LYS A 61 -7.29 9.74 12.36
C LYS A 61 -5.98 9.86 11.59
N LEU A 62 -5.33 8.73 11.29
CA LEU A 62 -4.07 8.70 10.56
C LEU A 62 -4.21 9.30 9.16
N LYS A 63 -5.23 8.88 8.39
CA LYS A 63 -5.51 9.39 7.04
C LYS A 63 -5.58 10.91 6.96
N LYS A 64 -6.27 11.54 7.93
CA LYS A 64 -6.39 13.01 7.97
C LYS A 64 -5.04 13.69 8.19
N ALA A 65 -4.20 13.12 9.05
CA ALA A 65 -2.86 13.64 9.30
C ALA A 65 -1.96 13.45 8.07
N GLN A 66 -1.98 12.25 7.49
CA GLN A 66 -1.12 11.90 6.36
C GLN A 66 -1.52 12.63 5.07
N ILE A 67 -2.80 12.97 4.86
CA ILE A 67 -3.22 13.81 3.71
C ILE A 67 -2.44 15.13 3.69
N VAL A 68 -2.24 15.73 4.87
CA VAL A 68 -1.45 16.96 5.04
C VAL A 68 0.04 16.68 4.91
N GLU A 69 0.53 15.60 5.54
CA GLU A 69 1.94 15.19 5.49
C GLU A 69 2.43 14.90 4.07
N TYR A 70 1.60 14.27 3.25
CA TYR A 70 1.87 13.97 1.84
C TYR A 70 1.76 15.22 0.95
N GLY A 71 1.15 16.30 1.44
CA GLY A 71 0.94 17.53 0.67
C GLY A 71 -0.06 17.36 -0.47
N TYR A 72 -1.08 16.49 -0.32
CA TYR A 72 -2.14 16.36 -1.31
C TYR A 72 -2.87 17.71 -1.48
N ALA A 73 -3.10 18.11 -2.73
CA ALA A 73 -3.88 19.31 -3.05
C ALA A 73 -5.37 19.13 -2.72
N ASP A 74 -5.90 17.94 -2.98
CA ASP A 74 -7.21 17.53 -2.52
C ASP A 74 -7.12 17.03 -1.06
N THR A 75 -7.96 17.57 -0.20
CA THR A 75 -7.92 17.28 1.24
C THR A 75 -9.21 16.64 1.74
N ASP A 76 -10.19 16.32 0.87
CA ASP A 76 -11.39 15.58 1.29
C ASP A 76 -11.02 14.12 1.59
N PRO A 77 -11.07 13.66 2.86
CA PRO A 77 -10.68 12.30 3.22
C PRO A 77 -11.55 11.21 2.58
N LYS A 78 -12.70 11.55 1.99
CA LYS A 78 -13.56 10.59 1.26
C LYS A 78 -12.96 10.15 -0.08
N HIS A 79 -12.10 10.97 -0.69
CA HIS A 79 -11.41 10.63 -1.92
C HIS A 79 -10.22 9.68 -1.71
N TYR A 80 -9.95 9.32 -0.45
CA TYR A 80 -8.82 8.48 -0.05
C TYR A 80 -9.28 7.25 0.75
N GLU A 81 -8.60 6.14 0.53
CA GLU A 81 -8.57 4.98 1.40
C GLU A 81 -7.32 5.04 2.28
N GLU A 82 -7.44 4.72 3.57
CA GLU A 82 -6.23 4.49 4.37
C GLU A 82 -5.84 3.04 4.14
N ASP A 83 -4.78 2.83 3.36
CA ASP A 83 -4.48 1.52 2.81
C ASP A 83 -3.06 1.06 3.20
N HIS A 84 -2.87 -0.25 3.22
CA HIS A 84 -1.59 -0.88 3.50
C HIS A 84 -0.78 -1.01 2.21
N LEU A 85 0.44 -0.47 2.13
CA LEU A 85 1.29 -0.63 0.93
C LEU A 85 1.58 -2.11 0.66
N ILE A 86 2.06 -2.84 1.67
CA ILE A 86 2.10 -4.30 1.68
C ILE A 86 0.80 -4.78 2.31
N ALA A 87 0.01 -5.55 1.57
CA ALA A 87 -1.29 -6.00 2.06
C ALA A 87 -1.19 -6.89 3.30
N LEU A 88 -2.17 -6.79 4.20
CA LEU A 88 -2.28 -7.67 5.38
C LEU A 88 -2.31 -9.17 5.00
N SER A 89 -2.85 -9.48 3.83
CA SER A 89 -2.97 -10.84 3.29
C SER A 89 -1.63 -11.46 2.86
N ILE A 90 -0.57 -10.67 2.81
CA ILE A 90 0.81 -11.12 2.60
C ILE A 90 1.76 -10.56 3.67
N GLY A 91 1.23 -10.30 4.87
CA GLY A 91 2.04 -10.00 6.05
C GLY A 91 2.58 -8.57 6.12
N GLY A 92 1.90 -7.59 5.53
CA GLY A 92 2.16 -6.19 5.87
C GLY A 92 1.82 -5.87 7.33
N ASP A 93 2.53 -4.90 7.92
CA ASP A 93 2.27 -4.46 9.28
C ASP A 93 0.89 -3.78 9.37
N PRO A 94 0.05 -4.11 10.38
CA PRO A 94 -1.29 -3.55 10.49
C PRO A 94 -1.35 -2.10 10.98
N ARG A 95 -0.34 -1.60 11.71
CA ARG A 95 -0.40 -0.30 12.41
C ARG A 95 0.85 0.56 12.22
N ASP A 96 1.93 0.04 11.64
CA ASP A 96 3.08 0.86 11.34
C ASP A 96 2.75 1.84 10.21
N GLU A 97 2.88 3.13 10.47
CA GLU A 97 2.63 4.20 9.49
C GLU A 97 3.54 4.06 8.27
N ARG A 98 4.70 3.40 8.42
CA ARG A 98 5.59 3.04 7.31
C ARG A 98 5.00 2.01 6.35
N ASN A 99 3.85 1.41 6.67
CA ASN A 99 3.06 0.57 5.76
C ASN A 99 1.69 1.17 5.44
N LEU A 100 1.33 2.34 5.96
CA LEU A 100 0.01 2.95 5.78
C LEU A 100 0.12 4.26 5.01
N TRP A 101 -0.82 4.50 4.09
CA TRP A 101 -0.87 5.75 3.34
C TRP A 101 -2.30 6.10 2.88
N PRO A 102 -2.62 7.39 2.64
CA PRO A 102 -3.87 7.82 2.04
C PRO A 102 -3.86 7.54 0.54
N GLN A 103 -4.31 6.35 0.13
CA GLN A 103 -4.38 5.97 -1.27
C GLN A 103 -5.56 6.66 -1.99
N PRO A 104 -5.32 7.34 -3.13
CA PRO A 104 -6.39 7.90 -3.95
C PRO A 104 -7.38 6.82 -4.43
N ARG A 105 -8.68 7.11 -4.30
CA ARG A 105 -9.76 6.27 -4.85
C ARG A 105 -10.02 6.55 -6.33
N ASN A 106 -9.88 7.81 -6.73
CA ASN A 106 -10.28 8.32 -8.04
C ASN A 106 -9.06 8.61 -8.91
N SER A 107 -8.33 7.56 -9.30
CA SER A 107 -7.18 7.65 -10.21
C SER A 107 -7.13 6.49 -11.18
N GLU A 108 -6.24 6.54 -12.18
CA GLU A 108 -6.00 5.40 -13.09
C GLU A 108 -5.61 4.15 -12.29
N TRP A 109 -4.79 4.33 -11.26
CA TRP A 109 -4.28 3.28 -10.37
C TRP A 109 -5.00 3.33 -9.02
N SER A 110 -6.32 3.09 -9.07
CA SER A 110 -7.21 3.15 -7.91
C SER A 110 -6.96 2.03 -6.89
N ALA A 111 -7.44 2.25 -5.67
CA ALA A 111 -7.52 1.23 -4.61
C ALA A 111 -8.13 -0.10 -5.11
N ALA A 112 -9.17 -0.05 -5.96
CA ALA A 112 -9.80 -1.25 -6.52
C ALA A 112 -8.86 -2.07 -7.42
N LYS A 113 -7.93 -1.46 -8.16
CA LYS A 113 -6.91 -2.20 -8.91
C LYS A 113 -5.90 -2.84 -7.96
N LYS A 114 -5.50 -2.13 -6.91
CA LYS A 114 -4.61 -2.70 -5.89
C LYS A 114 -5.26 -3.90 -5.20
N ASP A 115 -6.53 -3.83 -4.81
CA ASP A 115 -7.29 -4.96 -4.24
C ASP A 115 -7.20 -6.24 -5.10
N GLN A 116 -7.22 -6.10 -6.43
CA GLN A 116 -7.06 -7.25 -7.34
C GLN A 116 -5.65 -7.84 -7.24
N LEU A 117 -4.61 -7.00 -7.21
CA LEU A 117 -3.24 -7.44 -6.99
C LEU A 117 -3.07 -8.12 -5.62
N GLU A 118 -3.64 -7.54 -4.56
CA GLU A 118 -3.58 -8.11 -3.22
C GLU A 118 -4.17 -9.52 -3.18
N PHE A 119 -5.31 -9.71 -3.85
CA PHE A 119 -5.93 -11.03 -3.94
C PHE A 119 -5.07 -12.01 -4.73
N VAL A 120 -4.51 -11.61 -5.87
CA VAL A 120 -3.65 -12.48 -6.69
C VAL A 120 -2.38 -12.87 -5.93
N LEU A 121 -1.71 -11.93 -5.26
CA LEU A 121 -0.51 -12.22 -4.47
C LEU A 121 -0.83 -13.07 -3.25
N TYR A 122 -1.88 -12.76 -2.50
CA TYR A 122 -2.36 -13.59 -1.39
C TYR A 122 -2.51 -15.04 -1.80
N ARG A 123 -3.24 -15.27 -2.89
CA ARG A 123 -3.49 -16.61 -3.41
C ARG A 123 -2.20 -17.27 -3.89
N SER A 124 -1.34 -16.54 -4.60
CA SER A 124 -0.07 -17.07 -5.10
C SER A 124 0.89 -17.48 -3.98
N VAL A 125 0.91 -16.72 -2.87
CA VAL A 125 1.67 -17.05 -1.66
C VAL A 125 1.11 -18.30 -0.99
N CYS A 126 -0.22 -18.37 -0.79
CA CYS A 126 -0.83 -19.51 -0.12
C CYS A 126 -0.79 -20.81 -0.92
N ASP A 127 -0.78 -20.71 -2.26
CA ASP A 127 -0.59 -21.84 -3.16
C ASP A 127 0.90 -22.21 -3.36
N GLY A 128 1.84 -21.45 -2.77
CA GLY A 128 3.28 -21.71 -2.86
C GLY A 128 3.95 -21.32 -4.19
N ASN A 129 3.25 -20.60 -5.07
CA ASN A 129 3.75 -20.16 -6.38
C ASN A 129 4.70 -18.96 -6.28
N VAL A 130 4.55 -18.13 -5.24
CA VAL A 130 5.37 -16.95 -4.97
C VAL A 130 5.75 -16.97 -3.50
N SER A 131 7.00 -16.68 -3.15
CA SER A 131 7.39 -16.57 -1.74
C SER A 131 6.78 -15.34 -1.09
N LEU A 132 6.54 -15.40 0.23
CA LEU A 132 6.06 -14.26 1.02
C LEU A 132 6.97 -13.04 0.81
N ALA A 133 8.29 -13.23 0.90
CA ALA A 133 9.27 -12.16 0.73
C ALA A 133 9.27 -11.54 -0.68
N GLU A 134 9.07 -12.36 -1.72
CA GLU A 134 8.94 -11.85 -3.09
C GLU A 134 7.68 -10.99 -3.24
N ALA A 135 6.54 -11.46 -2.74
CA ALA A 135 5.29 -10.72 -2.81
C ALA A 135 5.37 -9.37 -2.05
N GLN A 136 5.93 -9.40 -0.83
CA GLN A 136 6.16 -8.21 -0.01
C GLN A 136 7.06 -7.21 -0.72
N LYS A 137 8.20 -7.67 -1.24
CA LYS A 137 9.15 -6.82 -1.98
C LYS A 137 8.50 -6.21 -3.22
N ALA A 138 7.70 -6.98 -3.97
CA ALA A 138 7.03 -6.50 -5.17
C ALA A 138 6.07 -5.34 -4.86
N MET A 139 5.23 -5.47 -3.82
CA MET A 139 4.31 -4.40 -3.41
C MET A 139 5.05 -3.18 -2.86
N ALA A 140 6.04 -3.38 -1.99
CA ALA A 140 6.80 -2.30 -1.36
C ALA A 140 7.60 -1.46 -2.36
N THR A 141 8.10 -2.08 -3.44
CA THR A 141 8.93 -1.40 -4.44
C THR A 141 8.09 -0.57 -5.40
N ASP A 142 7.09 -1.19 -6.03
CA ASP A 142 6.20 -0.57 -7.01
C ASP A 142 5.01 -1.50 -7.23
N TRP A 143 3.91 -1.23 -6.51
CA TRP A 143 2.71 -2.04 -6.60
C TRP A 143 2.05 -1.97 -7.99
N ILE A 144 2.26 -0.90 -8.76
CA ILE A 144 1.75 -0.75 -10.13
C ILE A 144 2.49 -1.70 -11.07
N ALA A 145 3.82 -1.75 -10.97
CA ALA A 145 4.62 -2.72 -11.71
C ALA A 145 4.28 -4.16 -11.30
N ALA A 146 4.05 -4.40 -10.01
CA ALA A 146 3.57 -5.69 -9.52
C ALA A 146 2.18 -6.05 -10.11
N TYR A 147 1.25 -5.10 -10.19
CA TYR A 147 -0.04 -5.31 -10.85
C TYR A 147 0.15 -5.76 -12.30
N LYS A 148 0.95 -5.02 -13.07
CA LYS A 148 1.25 -5.37 -14.47
C LYS A 148 1.87 -6.76 -14.58
N ARG A 149 2.76 -7.14 -13.66
CA ARG A 149 3.41 -8.45 -13.66
C ARG A 149 2.47 -9.59 -13.29
N TYR A 150 1.75 -9.49 -12.17
CA TYR A 150 1.03 -10.62 -11.59
C TYR A 150 -0.44 -10.69 -12.02
N VAL A 151 -1.08 -9.55 -12.31
CA VAL A 151 -2.49 -9.49 -12.73
C VAL A 151 -2.60 -9.53 -14.26
N VAL A 152 -1.81 -8.72 -14.97
CA VAL A 152 -1.88 -8.67 -16.45
C VAL A 152 -0.99 -9.73 -17.10
N GLY A 153 0.27 -9.82 -16.68
CA GLY A 153 1.24 -10.78 -17.22
C GLY A 153 1.21 -12.17 -16.59
N GLY A 154 0.55 -12.31 -15.44
CA GLY A 154 0.54 -13.54 -14.65
C GLY A 154 -0.47 -14.56 -15.18
N ARG A 155 -0.09 -15.84 -15.16
CA ARG A 155 -1.00 -16.96 -15.47
C ARG A 155 -1.95 -17.31 -14.32
N TYR A 156 -2.05 -16.49 -13.27
CA TYR A 156 -2.99 -16.72 -12.17
C TYR A 156 -4.41 -16.48 -12.69
N LYS A 157 -4.97 -17.48 -13.38
CA LYS A 157 -6.37 -17.50 -13.78
C LYS A 157 -7.16 -17.57 -12.48
N ILE A 158 -7.80 -16.46 -12.12
CA ILE A 158 -8.80 -16.44 -11.04
C ILE A 158 -9.83 -17.52 -11.39
N LYS A 159 -9.74 -18.71 -10.77
CA LYS A 159 -10.81 -19.69 -10.86
C LYS A 159 -11.98 -19.15 -10.04
N GLY A 160 -12.97 -18.58 -10.72
CA GLY A 160 -14.32 -18.40 -10.17
C GLY A 160 -14.64 -17.06 -9.51
N ARG A 161 -14.18 -15.91 -10.05
CA ARG A 161 -14.86 -14.64 -9.80
C ARG A 161 -15.67 -14.28 -11.04
N VAL A 162 -16.93 -14.73 -11.04
CA VAL A 162 -17.96 -14.15 -11.90
C VAL A 162 -18.28 -12.78 -11.30
N ASP A 163 -18.34 -11.80 -12.19
CA ASP A 163 -18.78 -10.41 -12.02
C ASP A 163 -19.79 -10.17 -10.89
#